data_AF-A0A923UBI7-F1
#
_entry.id   AF-A0A923UBI7-F1
#
_cell.length_a   1.000
_cell.length_b   1.000
_cell.length_c   1.000
_cell.angle_alpha   90.00
_cell.angle_beta   90.00
_cell.angle_gamma   90.00
#
_symmetry.space_group_name_H-M   'P 1'
#
loop_
_entity.id
_entity.type
_entity.pdbx_description
1 polymer ?
#
loop_
_entity_poly.entity_id
_entity_poly.type
_entity_poly.pdbx_seq_one_letter_code
_entity_poly.pdbx_strand_id
1 'polypeptide(L)'
;MDIEGAKALRVQAGVVNPLVCIQFDPSNPRRVAEFRAISDLAALAGFSVTDCSSTDWRQLLGTDGAYDASLYALRPSSRAVSAVSAAFPSDSPVGNDNFYANPRVD
;
A
#
# COMPACT_ATOMS: atom_id res chain seq x y z
N MET A 1 19.57 -1.76 -2.93
CA MET A 1 18.20 -1.48 -3.41
C MET A 1 18.28 -1.05 -4.86
N ASP A 2 17.33 -1.43 -5.71
CA ASP A 2 17.36 -1.17 -7.16
C ASP A 2 16.57 0.10 -7.53
N ILE A 3 17.22 1.27 -7.41
CA ILE A 3 16.61 2.57 -7.75
C ILE A 3 16.48 2.78 -9.26
N GLU A 4 17.46 2.31 -10.03
CA GLU A 4 17.48 2.52 -11.48
C GLU A 4 16.39 1.67 -12.18
N GLY A 5 16.16 0.45 -11.71
CA GLY A 5 15.03 -0.36 -12.15
C GLY A 5 13.68 0.33 -11.90
N ALA A 6 13.50 0.94 -10.72
CA ALA A 6 12.28 1.69 -10.40
C ALA A 6 12.08 2.91 -11.33
N LYS A 7 13.15 3.67 -11.63
CA LYS A 7 13.09 4.78 -12.59
C LYS A 7 12.72 4.30 -14.00
N ALA A 8 13.30 3.19 -14.46
CA ALA A 8 13.02 2.63 -15.78
C ALA A 8 11.55 2.21 -15.91
N LEU A 9 11.00 1.54 -14.90
CA LEU A 9 9.58 1.17 -14.86
C LEU A 9 8.66 2.38 -14.87
N ARG A 10 9.00 3.43 -14.11
CA ARG A 10 8.23 4.69 -14.11
C ARG A 10 8.19 5.33 -15.50
N VAL A 11 9.34 5.39 -16.19
CA VAL A 11 9.42 5.92 -17.56
C VAL A 11 8.64 5.04 -18.54
N GLN A 12 8.74 3.72 -18.43
CA GLN A 12 7.98 2.79 -19.26
C GLN A 12 6.46 2.95 -19.07
N ALA A 13 6.02 3.19 -17.84
CA ALA A 13 4.62 3.48 -17.52
C ALA A 13 4.15 4.86 -18.01
N GLY A 14 5.06 5.73 -18.49
CA GLY A 14 4.74 7.07 -18.97
C GLY A 14 4.33 8.05 -17.87
N VAL A 15 4.59 7.73 -16.60
CA VAL A 15 4.16 8.56 -15.46
C VAL A 15 5.30 9.49 -15.03
N VAL A 16 5.03 10.79 -14.93
CA VAL A 16 6.03 11.79 -14.50
C VAL A 16 5.73 12.23 -13.07
N ASN A 17 6.73 12.15 -12.20
CA ASN A 17 6.64 12.56 -10.78
C ASN A 17 5.33 12.15 -10.08
N PRO A 18 5.02 10.83 -10.00
CA PRO A 18 3.81 10.35 -9.34
C PRO A 18 3.72 10.86 -7.90
N LEU A 19 2.58 11.47 -7.57
CA LEU A 19 2.21 11.84 -6.21
C LEU A 19 1.49 10.65 -5.57
N VAL A 20 1.94 10.20 -4.40
CA VAL A 20 1.37 9.05 -3.69
C VAL A 20 1.10 9.43 -2.23
N CYS A 21 -0.17 9.39 -1.86
CA CYS A 21 -0.69 9.61 -0.53
C CYS A 21 -0.73 8.29 0.25
N ILE A 22 0.17 8.13 1.23
CA ILE A 22 0.27 6.90 2.03
C ILE A 22 -0.38 7.11 3.39
N GLN A 23 -1.41 6.32 3.69
CA GLN A 23 -2.02 6.30 5.01
C GLN A 23 -1.42 5.22 5.92
N PHE A 24 -1.41 5.50 7.22
CA PHE A 24 -0.98 4.56 8.25
C PHE A 24 -1.45 5.04 9.63
N ASP A 25 -1.16 4.26 10.68
CA ASP A 25 -1.42 4.64 12.07
C ASP A 25 -0.29 5.54 12.59
N PRO A 26 -0.52 6.84 12.79
CA PRO A 26 0.54 7.75 13.23
C PRO A 26 0.97 7.50 14.68
N SER A 27 0.15 6.80 15.48
CA SER A 27 0.51 6.44 16.87
C SER A 27 1.51 5.29 16.95
N ASN A 28 1.71 4.55 15.85
CA ASN A 28 2.64 3.44 15.79
C ASN A 28 4.03 3.92 15.32
N PRO A 29 5.05 4.01 16.19
CA PRO A 29 6.36 4.52 15.82
C PRO A 29 7.07 3.67 14.77
N ARG A 30 6.72 2.39 14.63
CA ARG A 30 7.27 1.54 13.56
C ARG A 30 6.74 1.97 12.19
N ARG A 31 5.45 2.28 12.09
CA ARG A 31 4.85 2.75 10.82
C ARG A 31 5.37 4.12 10.43
N VAL A 32 5.59 5.01 11.40
CA VAL A 32 6.26 6.31 11.16
C VAL A 32 7.67 6.10 10.59
N ALA A 33 8.44 5.16 11.14
CA ALA A 33 9.77 4.84 10.63
C ALA A 33 9.75 4.20 9.23
N GLU A 34 8.82 3.27 8.99
CA GLU A 34 8.61 2.64 7.68
C GLU A 34 8.21 3.67 6.61
N PHE A 35 7.26 4.57 6.92
CA PHE A 35 6.85 5.65 6.02
C PHE A 35 8.03 6.55 5.62
N ARG A 36 8.87 6.95 6.57
CA ARG A 36 10.07 7.76 6.28
C ARG A 36 11.03 7.03 5.34
N ALA A 37 11.31 5.75 5.62
CA ALA A 37 12.17 4.96 4.76
C ALA A 37 11.61 4.83 3.33
N ILE A 38 10.30 4.59 3.20
CA ILE A 38 9.63 4.53 1.90
C ILE A 38 9.73 5.89 1.19
N SER A 39 9.43 6.98 1.88
CA SER A 39 9.48 8.34 1.31
C SER A 39 10.87 8.71 0.79
N ASP A 40 11.91 8.48 1.60
CA ASP A 40 13.31 8.77 1.25
C ASP A 40 13.74 7.99 0.00
N LEU A 41 13.38 6.71 -0.06
CA LEU A 41 13.75 5.82 -1.16
C LEU A 41 12.93 6.08 -2.44
N ALA A 42 11.65 6.40 -2.29
CA ALA A 42 10.76 6.73 -3.40
C ALA A 42 11.16 8.07 -4.05
N ALA A 43 11.61 9.04 -3.27
CA ALA A 43 12.15 10.31 -3.77
C ALA A 43 13.34 10.10 -4.72
N LEU A 44 14.24 9.16 -4.40
CA LEU A 44 15.36 8.80 -5.28
C LEU A 44 14.92 8.20 -6.62
N ALA A 45 13.77 7.53 -6.65
CA ALA A 45 13.15 7.00 -7.87
C ALA A 45 12.26 8.03 -8.61
N GLY A 46 12.12 9.24 -8.06
CA GLY A 46 11.34 10.33 -8.63
C GLY A 46 9.84 10.24 -8.33
N PHE A 47 9.46 9.66 -7.20
CA PHE A 47 8.11 9.73 -6.64
C PHE A 47 8.01 10.89 -5.64
N SER A 48 6.85 11.51 -5.54
CA SER A 48 6.49 12.43 -4.46
C SER A 48 5.57 11.71 -3.49
N VAL A 49 6.03 11.40 -2.27
CA VAL A 49 5.22 10.69 -1.27
C VAL A 49 4.72 11.68 -0.22
N THR A 50 3.42 11.69 0.07
CA THR A 50 2.79 12.52 1.09
C THR A 50 2.26 11.69 2.26
N ASP A 51 2.38 12.24 3.46
CA ASP A 51 1.83 11.66 4.68
C ASP A 51 0.32 11.90 4.73
N CYS A 52 -0.45 10.83 4.61
CA CYS A 52 -1.91 10.83 4.75
C CYS A 52 -2.35 9.99 5.96
N SER A 53 -1.47 9.87 6.96
CA SER A 53 -1.78 9.16 8.19
C SER A 53 -2.97 9.77 8.92
N SER A 54 -3.72 8.92 9.60
CA SER A 54 -4.89 9.30 10.36
C SER A 54 -5.02 8.41 11.58
N THR A 55 -5.48 8.97 12.69
CA THR A 55 -5.88 8.17 13.85
C THR A 55 -7.06 7.25 13.52
N ASP A 56 -7.86 7.60 12.52
CA ASP A 56 -9.02 6.85 12.03
C ASP A 56 -8.67 5.93 10.84
N TRP A 57 -7.38 5.65 10.59
CA TRP A 57 -6.90 4.91 9.42
C TRP A 57 -7.64 3.61 9.11
N ARG A 58 -8.15 2.90 10.13
CA ARG A 58 -8.91 1.66 9.96
C ARG A 58 -10.26 1.89 9.27
N GLN A 59 -10.93 3.00 9.59
CA GLN A 59 -12.23 3.34 9.01
C GLN A 59 -12.09 3.81 7.56
N LEU A 60 -10.91 4.33 7.21
CA LEU A 60 -10.60 4.76 5.85
C LEU A 60 -10.32 3.59 4.91
N LEU A 61 -9.96 2.41 5.42
CA LEU A 61 -9.66 1.24 4.58
C LEU A 61 -10.84 0.92 3.65
N GLY A 62 -10.55 0.75 2.36
CA GLY A 62 -11.56 0.50 1.33
C GLY A 62 -12.41 1.73 0.96
N THR A 63 -12.10 2.92 1.49
CA THR A 63 -12.75 4.16 1.05
C THR A 63 -12.06 4.68 -0.19
N ASP A 64 -12.77 4.66 -1.33
CA ASP A 64 -12.26 5.14 -2.61
C ASP A 64 -11.78 6.60 -2.51
N GLY A 65 -10.58 6.87 -3.06
CA GLY A 65 -9.96 8.20 -3.06
C GLY A 65 -9.46 8.74 -1.71
N ALA A 66 -9.60 8.00 -0.59
CA ALA A 66 -9.12 8.46 0.72
C ALA A 66 -7.57 8.43 0.84
N TYR A 67 -6.92 7.54 0.10
CA TYR A 67 -5.46 7.36 0.04
C TYR A 67 -5.10 6.56 -1.22
N ASP A 68 -3.83 6.60 -1.62
CA ASP A 68 -3.32 5.79 -2.75
C ASP A 68 -2.72 4.45 -2.28
N ALA A 69 -2.13 4.43 -1.09
CA ALA A 69 -1.62 3.23 -0.45
C ALA A 69 -1.79 3.26 1.07
N SER A 70 -1.78 2.08 1.71
CA SER A 70 -1.86 1.96 3.16
C SER A 70 -0.79 1.03 3.73
N LEU A 71 -0.17 1.43 4.86
CA LEU A 71 0.71 0.57 5.64
C LEU A 71 -0.07 -0.09 6.78
N TYR A 72 -0.37 -1.37 6.60
CA TYR A 72 -0.97 -2.21 7.64
C TYR A 72 -0.49 -3.66 7.50
N ALA A 73 -0.76 -4.46 8.52
CA ALA A 73 -0.42 -5.87 8.52
C ALA A 73 -1.71 -6.69 8.45
N LEU A 74 -1.78 -7.61 7.49
CA LEU A 74 -2.80 -8.64 7.48
C LEU A 74 -2.60 -9.54 8.70
N ARG A 75 -3.69 -9.82 9.41
CA ARG A 75 -3.71 -10.80 10.51
C ARG A 75 -4.73 -11.88 10.16
N PRO A 76 -4.29 -13.01 9.62
CA PRO A 76 -5.18 -14.13 9.34
C PRO A 76 -5.81 -14.67 10.64
N SER A 77 -7.06 -15.11 10.56
CA SER A 77 -7.81 -15.69 11.68
C SER A 77 -7.38 -17.12 12.03
N SER A 78 -6.59 -17.76 11.16
CA SER A 78 -6.08 -19.12 11.37
C SER A 78 -4.63 -19.26 10.88
N ARG A 79 -4.00 -20.37 11.26
CA ARG A 79 -2.65 -20.75 10.79
C ARG A 79 -2.65 -21.59 9.51
N ALA A 80 -3.81 -21.79 8.89
CA ALA A 80 -3.89 -22.54 7.64
C ALA A 80 -3.10 -21.81 6.54
N VAL A 81 -2.49 -22.56 5.63
CA VAL A 81 -1.76 -21.98 4.48
C VAL A 81 -2.68 -21.08 3.63
N SER A 82 -3.97 -21.43 3.54
CA SER A 82 -5.00 -20.65 2.84
C SER A 82 -5.47 -19.39 3.57
N ALA A 83 -5.05 -19.17 4.82
CA ALA A 83 -5.56 -18.05 5.61
C ALA A 83 -5.09 -16.68 5.07
N VAL A 84 -3.92 -16.63 4.43
CA VAL A 84 -3.44 -15.43 3.73
C VAL A 84 -4.12 -15.28 2.38
N SER A 85 -4.37 -16.39 1.68
CA SER A 85 -4.95 -16.32 0.34
C SER A 85 -6.37 -15.78 0.34
N ALA A 86 -7.08 -15.85 1.47
CA ALA A 86 -8.41 -15.29 1.65
C ALA A 86 -8.51 -13.77 1.41
N ALA A 87 -7.40 -13.03 1.38
CA ALA A 87 -7.39 -11.59 1.12
C ALA A 87 -7.33 -11.20 -0.37
N PHE A 88 -7.20 -12.15 -1.30
CA PHE A 88 -7.03 -11.86 -2.73
C PHE A 88 -8.23 -12.08 -3.64
N PRO A 89 -9.24 -12.92 -3.32
CA PRO A 89 -10.45 -12.98 -4.14
C PRO A 89 -11.08 -11.58 -4.27
N SER A 90 -11.56 -11.26 -5.47
CA SER A 90 -12.16 -9.96 -5.78
C SER A 90 -13.41 -9.66 -4.95
N ASP A 91 -14.11 -10.70 -4.47
CA ASP A 91 -15.27 -10.61 -3.59
C ASP A 91 -14.92 -10.76 -2.09
N SER A 92 -13.62 -10.80 -1.74
CA SER A 92 -13.20 -11.03 -0.37
C SER A 92 -13.66 -9.91 0.57
N PRO A 93 -14.40 -10.24 1.65
CA PRO A 93 -14.78 -9.27 2.67
C PRO A 93 -13.65 -9.02 3.69
N VAL A 94 -12.47 -9.63 3.52
CA VAL A 94 -11.39 -9.57 4.49
C VAL A 94 -10.07 -9.18 3.81
N GLY A 95 -9.62 -7.95 4.04
CA GLY A 95 -8.27 -7.51 3.73
C GLY A 95 -8.02 -7.08 2.28
N ASN A 96 -8.98 -7.27 1.36
CA ASN A 96 -8.93 -6.74 -0.01
C ASN A 96 -9.40 -5.27 -0.08
N ASP A 97 -8.89 -4.44 0.82
CA ASP A 97 -9.27 -3.02 0.96
C ASP A 97 -8.72 -2.15 -0.20
N ASN A 98 -7.97 -2.76 -1.12
CA ASN A 98 -7.41 -2.15 -2.32
C ASN A 98 -8.14 -2.55 -3.61
N PHE A 99 -9.26 -3.26 -3.51
CA PHE A 99 -10.10 -3.67 -4.65
C PHE A 99 -9.34 -4.47 -5.71
N TYR A 100 -8.38 -5.30 -5.29
CA TYR A 100 -7.69 -6.20 -6.20
C TYR A 100 -8.68 -7.16 -6.84
N ALA A 101 -8.60 -7.31 -8.17
CA ALA A 101 -9.40 -8.27 -8.92
C ALA A 101 -8.58 -8.89 -10.06
N ASN A 102 -8.61 -10.23 -10.14
CA ASN A 102 -7.92 -10.97 -11.18
C ASN A 102 -8.61 -12.34 -11.39
N PRO A 103 -9.19 -12.62 -12.57
CA PRO A 103 -9.90 -13.88 -12.84
C PRO A 103 -9.07 -15.17 -12.71
N ARG A 104 -7.73 -15.05 -12.64
CA ARG A 104 -6.84 -16.20 -12.41
C ARG A 104 -6.57 -16.48 -10.94
N VAL A 105 -6.91 -15.54 -10.07
CA VAL A 105 -6.74 -15.62 -8.60
C VAL A 105 -8.08 -15.87 -7.91
N ASP A 106 -9.17 -15.40 -8.51
CA ASP A 106 -10.55 -15.72 -8.11
C ASP A 106 -10.87 -17.23 -8.16
#